data_AF-A0A9E1AQT7-F1
#
_entry.id   AF-A0A9E1AQT7-F1
#
_cell.length_a   1.000
_cell.length_b   1.000
_cell.length_c   1.000
_cell.angle_alpha   90.00
_cell.angle_beta   90.00
_cell.angle_gamma   90.00
#
_symmetry.space_group_name_H-M   'P 1'
#
loop_
_entity.id
_entity.type
_entity.pdbx_description
1 polymer ?
#
loop_
_entity_poly.entity_id
_entity_poly.type
_entity_poly.pdbx_seq_one_letter_code
_entity_poly.pdbx_strand_id
1 'polypeptide(L)'
;MKNLFKGFDQLTPDEKLKDKTIRNILAQSSVPKNYHIKIKKAIAACLAFVLVGGGVFSAMLNGSLGSPKSSDALSFSAVNKSETYNGGAAEDASPEETEPTAGDTDAAYDVGDTEGSDEKFTGTTDEEKYETTAKGEATADSATKKPGSTGGSTTSQSNQAIAGLLTAKAWNDNLNFDFWLNLLGQNSEFRQYQTHWGMNLTKRIAVTVQSNQILIGGAAVTLLDEQGNEIWSAVSDNKGKAYLFYHVFQQNNTPKKIIVKYGDKVTEQALENTVSSAYTISLESAAKRSTALDLMFVCDTTGSMGDELSYLQQELSDIILRVKKQNGNIPLRLSVNFYRDKEDQYVVRPFPFVDEVNTAISNLKAQSAEGGGDFEEAVEQALNDAIYKHEWSSNASAKLLFLILDAPPHDSAKAEMQKLMTAAAKNGIRIIPVTASGIDKNTEYLMRALSTGTGGTYVTLTDDSGIGGSHIEPTIGESKVYKLNDLLVNIINDYLV
;
A
#
# COMPACT_ATOMS: atom_id res chain seq x y z
N MET A 1 -20.74 -18.50 44.73
CA MET A 1 -21.17 -18.66 43.32
C MET A 1 -21.22 -20.10 42.80
N LYS A 2 -20.77 -21.15 43.52
CA LYS A 2 -20.77 -22.54 43.00
C LYS A 2 -22.12 -23.30 43.12
N ASN A 3 -23.14 -22.75 43.76
CA ASN A 3 -24.44 -23.41 43.93
C ASN A 3 -25.59 -22.79 43.12
N LEU A 4 -25.34 -21.76 42.29
CA LEU A 4 -26.41 -21.09 41.52
C LEU A 4 -26.73 -21.75 40.16
N PHE A 5 -25.90 -22.69 39.70
CA PHE A 5 -25.99 -23.24 38.33
C PHE A 5 -26.09 -24.77 38.29
N LYS A 6 -26.51 -25.40 39.38
CA LYS A 6 -26.67 -26.86 39.40
C LYS A 6 -27.92 -27.24 38.58
N GLY A 7 -27.72 -27.90 37.44
CA GLY A 7 -28.80 -28.31 36.52
C GLY A 7 -29.08 -27.33 35.38
N PHE A 8 -28.31 -26.24 35.25
CA PHE A 8 -28.52 -25.24 34.19
C PHE A 8 -28.25 -25.81 32.79
N ASP A 9 -27.32 -26.76 32.68
CA ASP A 9 -26.95 -27.40 31.40
C ASP A 9 -28.06 -28.30 30.84
N GLN A 10 -29.04 -28.66 31.66
CA GLN A 10 -30.15 -29.55 31.30
C GLN A 10 -31.39 -28.80 30.77
N LEU A 11 -31.40 -27.45 30.82
CA LEU A 11 -32.54 -26.63 30.41
C LEU A 11 -32.45 -26.23 28.94
N THR A 12 -33.59 -26.24 28.25
CA THR A 12 -33.72 -25.72 26.89
C THR A 12 -33.51 -24.20 26.85
N PRO A 13 -33.13 -23.61 25.70
CA PRO A 13 -32.90 -22.16 25.58
C PRO A 13 -34.10 -21.29 26.03
N ASP A 14 -35.32 -21.74 25.77
CA ASP A 14 -36.54 -21.02 26.15
C ASP A 14 -36.84 -21.12 27.65
N GLU A 15 -36.43 -22.21 28.31
CA GLU A 15 -36.55 -22.37 29.77
C GLU A 15 -35.52 -21.51 30.51
N LYS A 16 -34.30 -21.41 29.98
CA LYS A 16 -33.24 -20.53 30.52
C LYS A 16 -33.65 -19.05 30.50
N LEU A 17 -34.41 -18.62 29.49
CA LEU A 17 -34.93 -17.26 29.39
C LEU A 17 -36.01 -16.92 30.42
N LYS A 18 -36.65 -17.96 31.01
CA LYS A 18 -37.64 -17.79 32.07
C LYS A 18 -36.98 -17.68 33.46
N ASP A 19 -35.68 -17.91 33.59
CA ASP A 19 -34.97 -17.73 34.85
C ASP A 19 -35.01 -16.26 35.33
N LYS A 20 -35.39 -16.07 36.59
CA LYS A 20 -35.61 -14.75 37.19
C LYS A 20 -34.31 -13.95 37.34
N THR A 21 -33.18 -14.63 37.47
CA THR A 21 -31.84 -14.04 37.59
C THR A 21 -31.38 -13.45 36.27
N ILE A 22 -31.59 -14.18 35.15
CA ILE A 22 -31.25 -13.72 33.81
C ILE A 22 -32.12 -12.54 33.38
N ARG A 23 -33.41 -12.54 33.73
CA ARG A 23 -34.30 -11.41 33.46
C ARG A 23 -33.88 -10.13 34.19
N ASN A 24 -33.41 -10.23 35.42
CA ASN A 24 -32.91 -9.07 36.16
C ASN A 24 -31.62 -8.48 35.58
N ILE A 25 -30.71 -9.33 35.07
CA ILE A 25 -29.47 -8.88 34.42
C ILE A 25 -29.78 -8.16 33.09
N LEU A 26 -30.71 -8.70 32.29
CA LEU A 26 -31.10 -8.08 31.03
C LEU A 26 -31.87 -6.76 31.22
N ALA A 27 -32.66 -6.63 32.29
CA ALA A 27 -33.43 -5.43 32.60
C ALA A 27 -32.58 -4.22 33.02
N GLN A 28 -31.32 -4.43 33.43
CA GLN A 28 -30.38 -3.34 33.78
C GLN A 28 -29.63 -2.76 32.57
N SER A 29 -29.77 -3.38 31.38
CA SER A 29 -29.18 -2.86 30.15
C SER A 29 -30.17 -1.94 29.42
N SER A 30 -29.86 -0.65 29.33
CA SER A 30 -30.65 0.39 28.66
C SER A 30 -30.58 0.26 27.13
N VAL A 31 -31.14 -0.83 26.58
CA VAL A 31 -31.21 -1.10 25.13
C VAL A 31 -32.67 -1.26 24.68
N PRO A 32 -33.13 -0.56 23.63
CA PRO A 32 -34.53 -0.57 23.20
C PRO A 32 -35.02 -1.93 22.68
N LYS A 33 -36.32 -2.22 22.92
CA LYS A 33 -36.96 -3.55 22.85
C LYS A 33 -36.77 -4.35 21.55
N ASN A 34 -36.53 -3.70 20.41
CA ASN A 34 -36.35 -4.38 19.12
C ASN A 34 -34.96 -5.03 18.94
N TYR A 35 -33.97 -4.66 19.76
CA TYR A 35 -32.64 -5.28 19.79
C TYR A 35 -32.58 -6.58 20.62
N HIS A 36 -33.63 -6.89 21.40
CA HIS A 36 -33.61 -8.03 22.31
C HIS A 36 -33.56 -9.39 21.60
N ILE A 37 -34.13 -9.56 20.40
CA ILE A 37 -34.18 -10.89 19.75
C ILE A 37 -32.83 -11.29 19.16
N LYS A 38 -32.09 -10.36 18.56
CA LYS A 38 -30.75 -10.62 17.97
C LYS A 38 -29.67 -10.77 19.04
N ILE A 39 -29.71 -9.93 20.09
CA ILE A 39 -28.78 -10.04 21.23
C ILE A 39 -29.02 -11.33 22.04
N LYS A 40 -30.26 -11.79 22.19
CA LYS A 40 -30.57 -13.08 22.85
C LYS A 40 -29.90 -14.28 22.17
N LYS A 41 -29.82 -14.29 20.83
CA LYS A 41 -29.13 -15.35 20.08
C LYS A 41 -27.60 -15.24 20.21
N ALA A 42 -27.05 -14.04 20.21
CA ALA A 42 -25.61 -13.80 20.34
C ALA A 42 -25.08 -14.12 21.75
N ILE A 43 -25.82 -13.75 22.81
CA ILE A 43 -25.44 -14.04 24.20
C ILE A 43 -25.55 -15.53 24.51
N ALA A 44 -26.57 -16.23 23.96
CA ALA A 44 -26.67 -17.69 24.08
C ALA A 44 -25.49 -18.42 23.42
N ALA A 45 -24.99 -17.90 22.29
CA ALA A 45 -23.80 -18.43 21.62
C ALA A 45 -22.50 -18.15 22.41
N CYS A 46 -22.38 -16.97 23.03
CA CYS A 46 -21.20 -16.62 23.83
C CYS A 46 -21.13 -17.41 25.16
N LEU A 47 -22.27 -17.69 25.79
CA LEU A 47 -22.32 -18.52 27.01
C LEU A 47 -22.04 -20.01 26.74
N ALA A 48 -22.29 -20.51 25.53
CA ALA A 48 -21.89 -21.86 25.13
C ALA A 48 -20.37 -21.98 24.90
N PHE A 49 -19.72 -20.90 24.44
CA PHE A 49 -18.27 -20.89 24.16
C PHE A 49 -17.40 -20.85 25.44
N VAL A 50 -17.89 -20.25 26.53
CA VAL A 50 -17.15 -20.17 27.80
C VAL A 50 -17.13 -21.50 28.58
N LEU A 51 -17.98 -22.46 28.25
CA LEU A 51 -18.05 -23.76 28.96
C LEU A 51 -17.41 -24.94 28.21
N VAL A 52 -16.97 -24.77 26.96
CA VAL A 52 -16.26 -25.81 26.18
C VAL A 52 -14.73 -25.57 26.15
N GLY A 53 -14.25 -24.39 26.57
CA GLY A 53 -12.82 -24.03 26.60
C GLY A 53 -12.11 -24.19 27.95
N GLY A 54 -12.75 -24.78 28.96
CA GLY A 54 -12.19 -24.93 30.31
C GLY A 54 -11.39 -26.23 30.49
N GLY A 55 -10.32 -26.42 29.71
CA GLY A 55 -9.61 -27.70 29.69
C GLY A 55 -8.11 -27.67 29.41
N VAL A 56 -7.44 -26.51 29.39
CA VAL A 56 -5.97 -26.45 29.30
C VAL A 56 -5.45 -25.19 30.02
N PHE A 57 -5.61 -25.10 31.34
CA PHE A 57 -4.87 -24.10 32.14
C PHE A 57 -4.71 -24.49 33.61
N SER A 58 -4.48 -25.78 33.87
CA SER A 58 -4.12 -26.27 35.21
C SER A 58 -3.04 -27.34 35.12
N ALA A 59 -1.89 -26.99 34.54
CA ALA A 59 -0.66 -27.78 34.60
C ALA A 59 0.58 -26.89 34.35
N MET A 60 0.68 -25.79 35.09
CA MET A 60 1.94 -25.06 35.29
C MET A 60 1.92 -24.42 36.68
N LEU A 61 1.89 -25.27 37.71
CA LEU A 61 2.33 -24.96 39.07
C LEU A 61 2.42 -26.30 39.82
N ASN A 62 3.60 -26.56 40.39
CA ASN A 62 4.01 -27.70 41.24
C ASN A 62 4.58 -28.95 40.53
N GLY A 63 5.88 -28.90 40.23
CA GLY A 63 6.92 -29.59 41.01
C GLY A 63 6.96 -31.14 41.07
N SER A 64 8.09 -31.67 40.58
CA SER A 64 8.93 -32.67 41.24
C SER A 64 8.58 -34.18 41.12
N LEU A 65 9.68 -34.94 40.92
CA LEU A 65 9.93 -36.37 41.14
C LEU A 65 9.52 -37.39 40.07
N GLY A 66 10.56 -38.07 39.54
CA GLY A 66 10.58 -39.54 39.45
C GLY A 66 10.50 -40.15 38.04
N SER A 67 11.65 -40.54 37.50
CA SER A 67 11.76 -41.69 36.58
C SER A 67 11.41 -42.99 37.32
N PRO A 68 10.84 -44.04 36.69
CA PRO A 68 11.67 -44.98 35.92
C PRO A 68 11.02 -45.73 34.72
N LYS A 69 11.91 -46.17 33.82
CA LYS A 69 12.00 -47.45 33.06
C LYS A 69 10.86 -47.99 32.16
N SER A 70 11.28 -48.22 30.90
CA SER A 70 11.13 -49.41 30.03
C SER A 70 9.75 -49.95 29.64
N SER A 71 9.49 -50.08 28.34
CA SER A 71 9.44 -51.38 27.64
C SER A 71 9.12 -51.23 26.14
N ASP A 72 10.08 -51.66 25.32
CA ASP A 72 9.98 -52.53 24.14
C ASP A 72 8.89 -52.37 23.06
N ALA A 73 9.46 -52.34 21.84
CA ALA A 73 9.09 -53.08 20.64
C ALA A 73 7.86 -52.63 19.84
N LEU A 74 8.09 -52.26 18.57
CA LEU A 74 7.91 -53.21 17.47
C LEU A 74 8.66 -52.72 16.22
N SER A 75 9.50 -53.61 15.70
CA SER A 75 10.21 -53.56 14.43
C SER A 75 9.27 -53.84 13.25
N PHE A 76 9.50 -53.19 12.11
CA PHE A 76 9.48 -53.92 10.83
C PHE A 76 10.46 -53.29 9.83
N SER A 77 11.30 -54.17 9.31
CA SER A 77 12.31 -53.99 8.28
C SER A 77 11.70 -53.95 6.87
N ALA A 78 12.27 -53.17 5.96
CA ALA A 78 12.52 -53.65 4.59
C ALA A 78 13.65 -52.84 3.93
N VAL A 79 14.67 -53.60 3.57
CA VAL A 79 15.85 -53.26 2.78
C VAL A 79 15.47 -53.22 1.30
N ASN A 80 16.06 -52.31 0.51
CA ASN A 80 16.67 -52.71 -0.76
C ASN A 80 17.79 -51.76 -1.23
N LYS A 81 18.91 -52.40 -1.59
CA LYS A 81 20.12 -51.91 -2.25
C LYS A 81 19.92 -51.80 -3.76
N SER A 82 20.66 -50.91 -4.42
CA SER A 82 21.64 -51.18 -5.51
C SER A 82 22.04 -49.84 -6.16
N GLU A 83 23.30 -49.42 -6.02
CA GLU A 83 24.42 -49.57 -6.98
C GLU A 83 24.31 -48.60 -8.18
N THR A 84 25.00 -47.45 -8.11
CA THR A 84 26.30 -47.14 -8.76
C THR A 84 26.29 -47.14 -10.29
N TYR A 85 26.54 -45.97 -10.88
CA TYR A 85 27.58 -45.84 -11.92
C TYR A 85 28.20 -44.43 -11.90
N ASN A 86 29.47 -44.41 -12.25
CA ASN A 86 30.48 -43.38 -12.04
C ASN A 86 31.05 -42.96 -13.41
N GLY A 87 31.66 -41.76 -13.48
CA GLY A 87 32.39 -41.22 -14.63
C GLY A 87 31.91 -39.80 -14.94
N GLY A 88 32.62 -38.71 -14.62
CA GLY A 88 34.02 -38.39 -14.93
C GLY A 88 34.03 -37.57 -16.24
N ALA A 89 34.68 -36.44 -16.45
CA ALA A 89 35.73 -35.67 -15.79
C ALA A 89 35.56 -34.19 -16.29
N ALA A 90 35.82 -33.16 -15.49
CA ALA A 90 37.05 -32.32 -15.45
C ALA A 90 37.39 -31.54 -16.74
N GLU A 91 37.39 -30.21 -16.62
CA GLU A 91 38.18 -29.17 -17.33
C GLU A 91 37.68 -27.82 -16.74
N ASP A 92 38.30 -27.21 -15.72
CA ASP A 92 39.55 -26.43 -15.69
C ASP A 92 39.76 -25.49 -16.88
N ALA A 93 39.36 -24.22 -16.71
CA ALA A 93 39.94 -23.05 -17.40
C ALA A 93 39.39 -21.72 -16.81
N SER A 94 40.18 -21.09 -15.96
CA SER A 94 40.35 -19.62 -15.88
C SER A 94 41.88 -19.43 -15.85
N PRO A 95 42.47 -18.37 -16.42
CA PRO A 95 42.01 -16.98 -16.30
C PRO A 95 42.21 -16.12 -17.57
N GLU A 96 41.61 -14.92 -17.62
CA GLU A 96 42.31 -13.77 -18.21
C GLU A 96 41.71 -12.43 -17.75
N GLU A 97 42.55 -11.68 -17.04
CA GLU A 97 42.44 -10.25 -16.82
C GLU A 97 42.69 -9.52 -18.14
N THR A 98 41.91 -8.48 -18.44
CA THR A 98 42.38 -7.37 -19.28
C THR A 98 41.80 -6.06 -18.77
N GLU A 99 42.67 -5.20 -18.25
CA GLU A 99 42.43 -3.75 -18.15
C GLU A 99 42.29 -3.13 -19.55
N PRO A 100 41.76 -1.91 -19.64
CA PRO A 100 42.41 -0.93 -20.48
C PRO A 100 42.89 0.29 -19.69
N THR A 101 44.16 0.56 -19.91
CA THR A 101 44.94 1.73 -19.52
C THR A 101 44.41 3.04 -20.10
N ALA A 102 44.69 4.12 -19.37
CA ALA A 102 44.61 5.51 -19.77
C ALA A 102 45.37 5.83 -21.08
N GLY A 103 44.86 6.82 -21.81
CA GLY A 103 45.55 7.49 -22.91
C GLY A 103 45.03 8.92 -23.07
N ASP A 104 45.86 9.88 -22.67
CA ASP A 104 45.76 11.30 -22.96
C ASP A 104 45.60 11.57 -24.46
N THR A 105 44.77 12.56 -24.81
CA THR A 105 45.11 13.50 -25.88
C THR A 105 44.53 14.89 -25.57
N ASP A 106 45.46 15.83 -25.41
CA ASP A 106 45.26 17.28 -25.44
C ASP A 106 44.60 17.74 -26.74
N ALA A 107 43.66 18.68 -26.63
CA ALA A 107 43.54 19.79 -27.58
C ALA A 107 42.77 20.95 -26.93
N ALA A 108 43.53 21.97 -26.57
CA ALA A 108 43.09 23.25 -26.06
C ALA A 108 42.18 24.02 -27.04
N TYR A 109 41.22 24.77 -26.49
CA TYR A 109 40.93 26.11 -27.00
C TYR A 109 40.89 27.09 -25.84
N ASP A 110 41.76 28.09 -26.01
CA ASP A 110 42.14 29.16 -25.13
C ASP A 110 41.14 30.32 -25.15
N VAL A 111 41.30 31.12 -24.10
CA VAL A 111 40.58 32.24 -23.53
C VAL A 111 40.39 33.44 -24.46
N GLY A 112 39.30 34.18 -24.22
CA GLY A 112 39.11 35.56 -24.67
C GLY A 112 38.24 36.34 -23.70
N ASP A 113 38.88 36.90 -22.67
CA ASP A 113 38.37 37.95 -21.78
C ASP A 113 38.00 39.22 -22.55
N THR A 114 36.93 39.93 -22.16
CA THR A 114 36.94 41.40 -22.01
C THR A 114 35.66 41.95 -21.36
N GLU A 115 35.86 42.46 -20.14
CA GLU A 115 35.38 43.72 -19.55
C GLU A 115 34.00 44.32 -19.91
N GLY A 116 33.15 44.34 -18.87
CA GLY A 116 32.43 45.48 -18.29
C GLY A 116 32.17 46.77 -19.10
N SER A 117 30.91 47.17 -19.10
CA SER A 117 30.52 48.58 -18.95
C SER A 117 29.12 48.70 -18.33
N ASP A 118 29.06 49.35 -17.18
CA ASP A 118 27.85 49.95 -16.60
C ASP A 118 27.23 50.95 -17.58
N GLU A 119 25.92 50.89 -17.84
CA GLU A 119 25.11 52.09 -18.01
C GLU A 119 23.71 51.93 -17.40
N LYS A 120 23.37 52.95 -16.62
CA LYS A 120 22.15 53.17 -15.88
C LYS A 120 21.34 54.17 -16.69
N PHE A 121 20.13 53.84 -17.16
CA PHE A 121 19.20 54.86 -17.63
C PHE A 121 17.73 54.54 -17.29
N THR A 122 17.04 55.63 -17.04
CA THR A 122 15.79 55.87 -16.33
C THR A 122 14.54 55.84 -17.21
N GLY A 123 13.38 55.54 -16.58
CA GLY A 123 12.04 55.99 -16.99
C GLY A 123 11.49 55.32 -18.26
N THR A 124 10.20 55.09 -18.46
CA THR A 124 9.00 55.62 -17.81
C THR A 124 7.85 54.69 -18.21
N THR A 125 6.79 54.69 -17.39
CA THR A 125 5.45 54.17 -17.63
C THR A 125 4.90 54.54 -19.01
N ASP A 126 4.16 53.61 -19.65
CA ASP A 126 2.94 53.96 -20.39
C ASP A 126 1.98 52.77 -20.44
N GLU A 127 0.78 53.01 -19.92
CA GLU A 127 -0.43 52.22 -20.05
C GLU A 127 -1.05 52.49 -21.44
N GLU A 128 -1.37 51.45 -22.21
CA GLU A 128 -2.31 51.60 -23.33
C GLU A 128 -3.55 50.73 -23.09
N LYS A 129 -4.61 51.43 -22.68
CA LYS A 129 -6.01 51.05 -22.85
C LYS A 129 -6.35 50.98 -24.34
N TYR A 130 -6.97 49.88 -24.76
CA TYR A 130 -7.82 49.86 -25.94
C TYR A 130 -9.29 49.79 -25.52
N GLU A 131 -10.01 50.87 -25.76
CA GLU A 131 -11.47 50.96 -25.74
C GLU A 131 -11.91 51.62 -27.05
N THR A 132 -13.19 51.43 -27.42
CA THR A 132 -13.94 51.90 -28.62
C THR A 132 -13.91 50.93 -29.83
N THR A 133 -15.00 50.61 -30.52
CA THR A 133 -16.35 51.22 -30.60
C THR A 133 -17.33 50.24 -31.26
N ALA A 134 -18.61 50.33 -30.88
CA ALA A 134 -19.73 49.69 -31.52
C ALA A 134 -20.29 50.51 -32.70
N LYS A 135 -20.66 49.83 -33.80
CA LYS A 135 -21.66 50.13 -34.85
C LYS A 135 -21.82 48.79 -35.61
N GLY A 136 -22.95 48.15 -35.81
CA GLY A 136 -24.32 48.63 -35.95
C GLY A 136 -24.72 48.54 -37.41
N GLU A 137 -25.08 47.35 -37.90
CA GLU A 137 -25.95 47.22 -39.09
C GLU A 137 -26.68 45.87 -39.11
N ALA A 138 -27.98 45.96 -39.36
CA ALA A 138 -28.96 44.89 -39.31
C ALA A 138 -29.37 44.50 -40.72
N THR A 139 -29.49 43.21 -40.99
CA THR A 139 -30.36 42.69 -42.07
C THR A 139 -31.07 41.45 -41.57
N ALA A 140 -32.39 41.53 -41.55
CA ALA A 140 -33.31 40.45 -41.22
C ALA A 140 -33.53 39.54 -42.43
N ASP A 141 -33.63 38.23 -42.22
CA ASP A 141 -34.65 37.43 -42.87
C ASP A 141 -35.10 36.26 -41.96
N SER A 142 -36.39 35.95 -42.06
CA SER A 142 -37.17 35.11 -41.15
C SER A 142 -37.37 33.70 -41.72
N ALA A 143 -37.33 32.66 -40.87
CA ALA A 143 -38.29 31.55 -40.94
C ALA A 143 -38.25 30.59 -39.73
N THR A 144 -39.36 30.58 -38.99
CA THR A 144 -40.07 29.44 -38.37
C THR A 144 -39.54 28.69 -37.13
N LYS A 145 -40.35 28.80 -36.06
CA LYS A 145 -40.33 28.12 -34.75
C LYS A 145 -40.73 26.63 -34.78
N LYS A 146 -40.15 25.84 -33.86
CA LYS A 146 -40.85 24.90 -32.94
C LYS A 146 -39.94 24.57 -31.71
N PRO A 147 -40.46 24.06 -30.58
CA PRO A 147 -40.20 24.67 -29.27
C PRO A 147 -39.40 23.81 -28.28
N GLY A 148 -38.70 24.50 -27.37
CA GLY A 148 -38.69 24.24 -25.92
C GLY A 148 -37.98 22.98 -25.42
N SER A 149 -36.68 23.11 -25.12
CA SER A 149 -36.06 22.40 -24.01
C SER A 149 -35.40 23.43 -23.11
N THR A 150 -35.87 23.51 -21.87
CA THR A 150 -35.40 24.39 -20.81
C THR A 150 -33.98 23.98 -20.44
N GLY A 151 -33.00 24.60 -21.10
CA GLY A 151 -31.61 24.57 -20.67
C GLY A 151 -31.50 25.32 -19.34
N GLY A 152 -31.47 24.57 -18.25
CA GLY A 152 -30.97 25.08 -16.98
C GLY A 152 -29.53 25.48 -17.18
N SER A 153 -29.30 26.78 -17.34
CA SER A 153 -27.99 27.39 -17.21
C SER A 153 -27.54 27.18 -15.77
N THR A 154 -26.87 26.06 -15.49
CA THR A 154 -26.00 25.95 -14.33
C THR A 154 -24.89 26.97 -14.55
N THR A 155 -25.00 28.08 -13.84
CA THR A 155 -23.87 28.96 -13.54
C THR A 155 -22.70 28.07 -13.09
N SER A 156 -21.73 27.86 -13.98
CA SER A 156 -20.38 27.45 -13.60
C SER A 156 -19.81 28.57 -12.75
N GLN A 157 -20.12 28.53 -11.44
CA GLN A 157 -19.24 29.15 -10.47
C GLN A 157 -17.88 28.49 -10.69
N SER A 158 -16.90 29.29 -11.10
CA SER A 158 -15.50 28.94 -10.97
C SER A 158 -15.21 28.77 -9.48
N ASN A 159 -15.56 27.62 -8.92
CA ASN A 159 -15.05 27.19 -7.63
C ASN A 159 -13.55 27.02 -7.86
N GLN A 160 -12.80 28.04 -7.47
CA GLN A 160 -11.35 27.99 -7.50
C GLN A 160 -10.95 26.80 -6.60
N ALA A 161 -10.31 25.79 -7.18
CA ALA A 161 -9.85 24.64 -6.43
C ALA A 161 -8.98 25.12 -5.26
N ILE A 162 -9.34 24.72 -4.05
CA ILE A 162 -8.56 24.94 -2.82
C ILE A 162 -8.37 23.60 -2.11
N ALA A 163 -7.31 23.46 -1.32
CA ALA A 163 -7.05 22.24 -0.55
C ALA A 163 -8.07 22.06 0.59
N GLY A 164 -8.21 20.83 1.09
CA GLY A 164 -9.13 20.44 2.16
C GLY A 164 -10.58 20.20 1.70
N LEU A 165 -10.82 20.00 0.41
CA LEU A 165 -12.14 19.76 -0.14
C LEU A 165 -12.39 18.26 -0.35
N LEU A 166 -11.47 17.55 -0.98
CA LEU A 166 -11.61 16.13 -1.29
C LEU A 166 -11.75 15.31 -0.02
N THR A 167 -12.55 14.26 -0.09
CA THR A 167 -12.81 13.34 1.02
C THR A 167 -12.35 11.93 0.65
N ALA A 168 -11.88 11.19 1.65
CA ALA A 168 -11.32 9.87 1.44
C ALA A 168 -11.53 8.95 2.65
N LYS A 169 -11.49 7.64 2.37
CA LYS A 169 -11.36 6.55 3.35
C LYS A 169 -10.00 5.88 3.17
N ALA A 170 -9.48 5.27 4.23
CA ALA A 170 -8.28 4.45 4.18
C ALA A 170 -8.51 3.07 4.78
N TRP A 171 -7.81 2.07 4.25
CA TRP A 171 -7.87 0.70 4.71
C TRP A 171 -6.49 0.04 4.64
N ASN A 172 -6.15 -0.72 5.69
CA ASN A 172 -4.93 -1.51 5.72
C ASN A 172 -5.29 -2.98 5.95
N ASP A 173 -5.23 -3.78 4.89
CA ASP A 173 -5.55 -5.22 4.93
C ASP A 173 -4.54 -6.01 5.76
N ASN A 174 -3.30 -5.52 5.93
CA ASN A 174 -2.34 -6.18 6.81
C ASN A 174 -2.72 -6.04 8.30
N LEU A 175 -3.30 -4.91 8.69
CA LEU A 175 -3.84 -4.72 10.04
C LEU A 175 -5.19 -5.42 10.24
N ASN A 176 -5.92 -5.66 9.16
CA ASN A 176 -7.25 -6.28 9.16
C ASN A 176 -7.26 -7.61 8.39
N PHE A 177 -6.26 -8.46 8.61
CA PHE A 177 -5.99 -9.60 7.73
C PHE A 177 -7.11 -10.65 7.70
N ASP A 178 -7.85 -10.83 8.81
CA ASP A 178 -9.02 -11.72 8.81
C ASP A 178 -10.12 -11.23 7.86
N PHE A 179 -10.29 -9.90 7.71
CA PHE A 179 -11.19 -9.34 6.72
C PHE A 179 -10.72 -9.69 5.30
N TRP A 180 -9.43 -9.53 5.02
CA TRP A 180 -8.83 -9.89 3.72
C TRP A 180 -9.03 -11.39 3.39
N LEU A 181 -8.81 -12.28 4.36
CA LEU A 181 -9.04 -13.71 4.18
C LEU A 181 -10.52 -14.03 3.91
N ASN A 182 -11.44 -13.37 4.62
CA ASN A 182 -12.88 -13.54 4.41
C ASN A 182 -13.32 -12.99 3.05
N LEU A 183 -12.78 -11.84 2.64
CA LEU A 183 -13.00 -11.26 1.32
C LEU A 183 -12.57 -12.21 0.21
N LEU A 184 -11.55 -13.04 0.43
CA LEU A 184 -11.10 -14.06 -0.51
C LEU A 184 -11.63 -15.47 -0.18
N GLY A 185 -12.66 -15.61 0.66
CA GLY A 185 -13.29 -16.88 1.07
C GLY A 185 -14.37 -17.38 0.09
N GLN A 186 -14.65 -18.70 0.04
CA GLN A 186 -15.17 -19.52 -1.11
C GLN A 186 -16.34 -18.99 -1.97
N ASN A 187 -17.16 -18.06 -1.48
CA ASN A 187 -18.30 -17.51 -2.22
C ASN A 187 -18.18 -16.02 -2.60
N SER A 188 -17.08 -15.35 -2.24
CA SER A 188 -16.82 -13.97 -2.65
C SER A 188 -16.50 -13.83 -4.14
N GLU A 189 -17.01 -12.75 -4.75
CA GLU A 189 -16.63 -12.29 -6.09
C GLU A 189 -15.16 -11.88 -6.18
N PHE A 190 -14.49 -11.49 -5.09
CA PHE A 190 -13.10 -11.04 -5.16
C PHE A 190 -12.12 -12.15 -5.58
N ARG A 191 -12.56 -13.41 -5.55
CA ARG A 191 -11.77 -14.55 -6.01
C ARG A 191 -11.51 -14.54 -7.51
N GLN A 192 -12.45 -14.08 -8.33
CA GLN A 192 -12.22 -13.95 -9.77
C GLN A 192 -11.17 -12.87 -10.05
N TYR A 193 -11.19 -11.74 -9.32
CA TYR A 193 -10.17 -10.69 -9.45
C TYR A 193 -8.80 -11.18 -8.97
N GLN A 194 -8.75 -11.93 -7.86
CA GLN A 194 -7.53 -12.63 -7.43
C GLN A 194 -6.98 -13.57 -8.48
N THR A 195 -7.85 -14.35 -9.12
CA THR A 195 -7.46 -15.30 -10.18
C THR A 195 -6.97 -14.55 -11.42
N HIS A 196 -7.66 -13.48 -11.79
CA HIS A 196 -7.37 -12.63 -12.94
C HIS A 196 -5.99 -11.95 -12.82
N TRP A 197 -5.65 -11.39 -11.66
CA TRP A 197 -4.33 -10.77 -11.42
C TRP A 197 -3.26 -11.76 -10.96
N GLY A 198 -3.64 -12.96 -10.54
CA GLY A 198 -2.72 -14.00 -10.06
C GLY A 198 -2.02 -13.68 -8.73
N MET A 199 -2.55 -12.76 -7.90
CA MET A 199 -1.89 -12.27 -6.69
C MET A 199 -2.50 -12.85 -5.39
N ASN A 200 -2.24 -14.12 -5.08
CA ASN A 200 -2.82 -14.76 -3.90
C ASN A 200 -2.10 -14.40 -2.57
N LEU A 201 -2.44 -13.27 -1.97
CA LEU A 201 -1.87 -12.80 -0.70
C LEU A 201 -2.57 -13.36 0.56
N THR A 202 -3.05 -14.61 0.52
CA THR A 202 -3.76 -15.24 1.67
C THR A 202 -2.83 -15.98 2.64
N LYS A 203 -1.60 -16.25 2.24
CA LYS A 203 -0.59 -16.93 3.05
C LYS A 203 0.49 -15.93 3.42
N ARG A 204 0.47 -15.51 4.69
CA ARG A 204 1.30 -14.41 5.20
C ARG A 204 1.97 -14.77 6.52
N ILE A 205 3.21 -14.34 6.67
CA ILE A 205 3.97 -14.32 7.92
C ILE A 205 4.25 -12.86 8.29
N ALA A 206 3.77 -12.43 9.46
CA ALA A 206 4.09 -11.12 10.02
C ALA A 206 5.35 -11.20 10.89
N VAL A 207 6.45 -10.61 10.43
CA VAL A 207 7.72 -10.57 11.17
C VAL A 207 7.84 -9.25 11.93
N THR A 208 8.24 -9.34 13.20
CA THR A 208 8.63 -8.18 14.02
C THR A 208 10.12 -8.24 14.25
N VAL A 209 10.86 -7.27 13.75
CA VAL A 209 12.30 -7.13 13.95
C VAL A 209 12.55 -6.19 15.12
N GLN A 210 13.31 -6.65 16.11
CA GLN A 210 13.67 -5.87 17.28
C GLN A 210 15.13 -6.05 17.66
N SER A 211 15.67 -5.18 18.49
CA SER A 211 16.94 -5.38 19.21
C SER A 211 16.83 -4.78 20.59
N ASN A 212 17.09 -5.58 21.63
CA ASN A 212 16.91 -5.16 23.03
C ASN A 212 15.53 -4.50 23.28
N GLN A 213 14.46 -5.11 22.74
CA GLN A 213 13.07 -4.63 22.78
C GLN A 213 12.78 -3.33 22.00
N ILE A 214 13.77 -2.74 21.32
CA ILE A 214 13.59 -1.61 20.42
C ILE A 214 13.21 -2.13 19.03
N LEU A 215 12.11 -1.62 18.47
CA LEU A 215 11.65 -1.98 17.12
C LEU A 215 12.61 -1.42 16.06
N ILE A 216 13.00 -2.26 15.09
CA ILE A 216 13.99 -1.93 14.08
C ILE A 216 13.33 -1.81 12.71
N GLY A 217 13.22 -0.58 12.22
CA GLY A 217 12.85 -0.28 10.84
C GLY A 217 14.04 -0.27 9.89
N GLY A 218 13.79 -0.61 8.63
CA GLY A 218 14.80 -0.67 7.57
C GLY A 218 15.59 -1.98 7.51
N ALA A 219 15.17 -3.03 8.22
CA ALA A 219 15.79 -4.35 8.11
C ALA A 219 15.22 -5.11 6.91
N ALA A 220 16.09 -5.66 6.07
CA ALA A 220 15.69 -6.54 4.98
C ALA A 220 15.33 -7.91 5.56
N VAL A 221 14.13 -8.39 5.24
CA VAL A 221 13.58 -9.66 5.73
C VAL A 221 13.25 -10.52 4.52
N THR A 222 13.92 -11.67 4.40
CA THR A 222 13.81 -12.57 3.25
C THR A 222 13.31 -13.94 3.69
N LEU A 223 12.27 -14.44 3.03
CA LEU A 223 11.71 -15.77 3.19
C LEU A 223 12.32 -16.71 2.16
N LEU A 224 12.84 -17.85 2.62
CA LEU A 224 13.50 -18.86 1.79
C LEU A 224 12.82 -20.22 1.88
N ASP A 225 12.91 -20.99 0.80
CA ASP A 225 12.58 -22.43 0.76
C ASP A 225 13.73 -23.31 1.29
N GLU A 226 13.59 -24.63 1.16
CA GLU A 226 14.60 -25.60 1.60
C GLU A 226 15.89 -25.54 0.78
N GLN A 227 15.78 -25.21 -0.51
CA GLN A 227 16.89 -25.11 -1.45
C GLN A 227 17.62 -23.75 -1.32
N GLY A 228 17.09 -22.83 -0.51
CA GLY A 228 17.63 -21.49 -0.32
C GLY A 228 17.17 -20.48 -1.36
N ASN A 229 16.17 -20.80 -2.17
CA ASN A 229 15.58 -19.85 -3.12
C ASN A 229 14.71 -18.83 -2.38
N GLU A 230 14.73 -17.59 -2.86
CA GLU A 230 13.90 -16.51 -2.36
C GLU A 230 12.43 -16.72 -2.74
N ILE A 231 11.57 -16.82 -1.73
CA ILE A 231 10.11 -16.86 -1.89
C ILE A 231 9.54 -15.44 -1.90
N TRP A 232 9.97 -14.62 -0.94
CA TRP A 232 9.52 -13.23 -0.77
C TRP A 232 10.53 -12.43 0.04
N SER A 233 10.66 -11.15 -0.28
CA SER A 233 11.43 -10.20 0.53
C SER A 233 10.63 -8.94 0.82
N ALA A 234 10.83 -8.40 2.01
CA ALA A 234 10.26 -7.14 2.45
C ALA A 234 11.26 -6.37 3.33
N VAL A 235 11.00 -5.09 3.58
CA VAL A 235 11.77 -4.27 4.53
C VAL A 235 10.89 -3.88 5.70
N SER A 236 11.41 -3.98 6.92
CA SER A 236 10.65 -3.62 8.11
C SER A 236 10.32 -2.13 8.18
N ASP A 237 9.12 -1.79 8.65
CA ASP A 237 8.69 -0.40 8.91
C ASP A 237 9.21 0.18 10.23
N ASN A 238 8.85 1.43 10.52
CA ASN A 238 9.17 2.12 11.77
C ASN A 238 8.67 1.37 13.04
N LYS A 239 7.71 0.46 12.89
CA LYS A 239 7.17 -0.42 13.94
C LYS A 239 7.85 -1.80 13.93
N GLY A 240 8.94 -1.95 13.18
CA GLY A 240 9.70 -3.19 13.02
C GLY A 240 8.96 -4.27 12.24
N LYS A 241 7.85 -3.96 11.57
CA LYS A 241 7.01 -4.95 10.89
C LYS A 241 7.41 -5.14 9.43
N ALA A 242 7.57 -6.39 9.02
CA ALA A 242 7.68 -6.81 7.63
C ALA A 242 6.67 -7.94 7.36
N TYR A 243 5.99 -7.90 6.24
CA TYR A 243 5.02 -8.93 5.84
C TYR A 243 5.61 -9.76 4.70
N LEU A 244 5.73 -11.07 4.94
CA LEU A 244 6.22 -12.02 3.95
C LEU A 244 5.06 -12.88 3.46
N PHE A 245 5.03 -13.17 2.17
CA PHE A 245 3.98 -13.97 1.56
C PHE A 245 4.56 -15.21 0.88
N TYR A 246 3.75 -16.25 0.72
CA TYR A 246 4.14 -17.48 0.02
C TYR A 246 2.94 -18.03 -0.75
N HIS A 247 3.18 -18.90 -1.73
CA HIS A 247 2.17 -19.39 -2.68
C HIS A 247 1.43 -18.29 -3.48
N VAL A 248 2.01 -17.08 -3.59
CA VAL A 248 1.34 -15.90 -4.18
C VAL A 248 0.96 -16.12 -5.65
N PHE A 249 1.91 -16.59 -6.46
CA PHE A 249 1.75 -16.73 -7.91
C PHE A 249 1.50 -18.19 -8.34
N GLN A 250 0.66 -18.90 -7.59
CA GLN A 250 0.33 -20.33 -7.82
C GLN A 250 1.54 -21.29 -7.74
N GLN A 251 2.67 -20.82 -7.22
CA GLN A 251 3.85 -21.63 -6.96
C GLN A 251 3.67 -22.45 -5.68
N ASN A 252 4.11 -23.71 -5.69
CA ASN A 252 4.18 -24.53 -4.49
C ASN A 252 5.54 -24.34 -3.81
N ASN A 253 5.71 -23.20 -3.14
CA ASN A 253 6.94 -22.88 -2.40
C ASN A 253 6.71 -23.04 -0.88
N THR A 254 7.39 -24.00 -0.26
CA THR A 254 7.27 -24.25 1.18
C THR A 254 8.29 -23.43 1.96
N PRO A 255 7.86 -22.49 2.83
CA PRO A 255 8.79 -21.72 3.64
C PRO A 255 9.58 -22.60 4.61
N LYS A 256 10.89 -22.38 4.71
CA LYS A 256 11.78 -23.08 5.64
C LYS A 256 12.66 -22.18 6.49
N LYS A 257 12.94 -20.96 6.03
CA LYS A 257 13.84 -20.06 6.75
C LYS A 257 13.49 -18.60 6.49
N ILE A 258 13.64 -17.77 7.52
CA ILE A 258 13.64 -16.31 7.41
C ILE A 258 15.08 -15.83 7.68
N ILE A 259 15.58 -14.94 6.84
CA ILE A 259 16.83 -14.21 7.06
C ILE A 259 16.50 -12.74 7.27
N VAL A 260 17.01 -12.16 8.36
CA VAL A 260 16.94 -10.72 8.63
C VAL A 260 18.34 -10.13 8.50
N LYS A 261 18.48 -9.11 7.65
CA LYS A 261 19.70 -8.34 7.47
C LYS A 261 19.51 -6.88 7.89
N TYR A 262 20.44 -6.35 8.68
CA TYR A 262 20.43 -4.95 9.11
C TYR A 262 21.86 -4.40 9.27
N GLY A 263 22.31 -3.61 8.30
CA GLY A 263 23.75 -3.29 8.18
C GLY A 263 24.54 -4.60 8.01
N ASP A 264 25.59 -4.78 8.80
CA ASP A 264 26.43 -5.99 8.75
C ASP A 264 25.84 -7.19 9.52
N LYS A 265 24.70 -6.99 10.18
CA LYS A 265 24.08 -8.02 11.02
C LYS A 265 23.18 -8.92 10.20
N VAL A 266 23.32 -10.21 10.41
CA VAL A 266 22.49 -11.25 9.80
C VAL A 266 21.97 -12.17 10.90
N THR A 267 20.67 -12.41 10.90
CA THR A 267 20.03 -13.36 11.82
C THR A 267 19.16 -14.31 11.01
N GLU A 268 19.29 -15.60 11.27
CA GLU A 268 18.45 -16.63 10.64
C GLU A 268 17.42 -17.17 11.63
N GLN A 269 16.21 -17.41 11.15
CA GLN A 269 15.14 -18.07 11.88
C GLN A 269 14.63 -19.25 11.05
N ALA A 270 14.91 -20.47 11.51
CA ALA A 270 14.33 -21.67 10.93
C ALA A 270 12.81 -21.72 11.16
N LEU A 271 12.08 -22.23 10.18
CA LEU A 271 10.63 -22.43 10.25
C LEU A 271 10.31 -23.91 10.40
N GLU A 272 9.33 -24.20 11.25
CA GLU A 272 8.79 -25.55 11.41
C GLU A 272 7.92 -25.95 10.21
N ASN A 273 7.54 -27.23 10.14
CA ASN A 273 6.67 -27.73 9.07
C ASN A 273 5.30 -27.03 9.05
N THR A 274 4.78 -26.62 10.22
CA THR A 274 3.62 -25.74 10.31
C THR A 274 4.11 -24.33 10.60
N VAL A 275 4.06 -23.48 9.57
CA VAL A 275 4.55 -22.10 9.65
C VAL A 275 3.59 -21.26 10.51
N SER A 276 4.12 -20.60 11.53
CA SER A 276 3.36 -19.64 12.35
C SER A 276 2.98 -18.41 11.53
N SER A 277 1.82 -17.80 11.82
CA SER A 277 1.39 -16.56 11.17
C SER A 277 2.22 -15.34 11.60
N ALA A 278 3.01 -15.44 12.67
CA ALA A 278 3.87 -14.37 13.15
C ALA A 278 5.15 -14.86 13.82
N TYR A 279 6.22 -14.07 13.68
CA TYR A 279 7.51 -14.28 14.33
C TYR A 279 8.05 -12.96 14.89
N THR A 280 8.79 -13.04 15.99
CA THR A 280 9.59 -11.92 16.51
C THR A 280 11.06 -12.33 16.44
N ILE A 281 11.85 -11.60 15.65
CA ILE A 281 13.26 -11.88 15.43
C ILE A 281 14.07 -10.77 16.10
N SER A 282 14.97 -11.18 17.00
CA SER A 282 15.80 -10.25 17.77
C SER A 282 17.21 -10.21 17.19
N LEU A 283 17.63 -9.02 16.75
CA LEU A 283 19.00 -8.75 16.30
C LEU A 283 19.89 -8.49 17.51
N GLU A 284 21.14 -8.95 17.46
CA GLU A 284 22.12 -8.66 18.50
C GLU A 284 22.58 -7.19 18.44
N SER A 285 22.26 -6.38 19.46
CA SER A 285 22.79 -5.03 19.69
C SER A 285 22.69 -4.04 18.50
N ALA A 286 21.57 -3.99 17.79
CA ALA A 286 21.32 -3.08 16.67
C ALA A 286 20.73 -1.74 17.15
N ALA A 287 21.31 -0.62 16.69
CA ALA A 287 20.77 0.72 16.95
C ALA A 287 19.76 1.12 15.87
N LYS A 288 18.72 1.85 16.25
CA LYS A 288 17.75 2.42 15.31
C LYS A 288 18.43 3.47 14.42
N ARG A 289 18.29 3.36 13.10
CA ARG A 289 18.72 4.38 12.13
C ARG A 289 17.92 5.67 12.30
N SER A 290 18.53 6.80 11.94
CA SER A 290 17.83 8.08 11.82
C SER A 290 16.71 7.99 10.80
N THR A 291 15.59 8.64 11.07
CA THR A 291 14.47 8.68 10.13
C THR A 291 14.80 9.61 8.95
N ALA A 292 14.55 9.14 7.73
CA ALA A 292 14.57 9.93 6.50
C ALA A 292 13.46 9.44 5.56
N LEU A 293 12.88 10.37 4.80
CA LEU A 293 11.70 10.15 3.97
C LEU A 293 12.02 10.39 2.49
N ASP A 294 11.79 9.37 1.68
CA ASP A 294 11.53 9.53 0.26
C ASP A 294 10.04 9.44 0.00
N LEU A 295 9.48 10.52 -0.54
CA LEU A 295 8.06 10.64 -0.87
C LEU A 295 7.93 10.80 -2.38
N MET A 296 7.22 9.88 -3.03
CA MET A 296 6.93 9.95 -4.45
C MET A 296 5.43 9.97 -4.67
N PHE A 297 4.97 10.85 -5.56
CA PHE A 297 3.63 10.79 -6.14
C PHE A 297 3.76 10.33 -7.59
N VAL A 298 2.93 9.39 -8.01
CA VAL A 298 2.79 8.91 -9.38
C VAL A 298 1.33 9.13 -9.77
N CYS A 299 1.08 10.14 -10.59
CA CYS A 299 -0.27 10.61 -10.87
C CYS A 299 -0.69 10.28 -12.30
N ASP A 300 -1.88 9.71 -12.43
CA ASP A 300 -2.60 9.67 -13.68
C ASP A 300 -2.95 11.09 -14.15
N THR A 301 -2.73 11.33 -15.44
CA THR A 301 -3.00 12.60 -16.12
C THR A 301 -3.71 12.39 -17.44
N THR A 302 -4.43 11.29 -17.61
CA THR A 302 -5.35 11.09 -18.74
C THR A 302 -6.59 11.97 -18.61
N GLY A 303 -7.37 12.05 -19.69
CA GLY A 303 -8.51 12.96 -19.76
C GLY A 303 -9.60 12.69 -18.71
N SER A 304 -9.76 11.44 -18.26
CA SER A 304 -10.77 11.05 -17.27
C SER A 304 -10.53 11.68 -15.90
N MET A 305 -9.26 11.90 -15.52
CA MET A 305 -8.88 12.59 -14.28
C MET A 305 -9.16 14.10 -14.29
N GLY A 306 -9.65 14.67 -15.39
CA GLY A 306 -9.75 16.13 -15.57
C GLY A 306 -10.69 16.85 -14.60
N ASP A 307 -11.68 16.15 -14.07
CA ASP A 307 -12.61 16.66 -13.06
C ASP A 307 -11.99 16.78 -11.66
N GLU A 308 -11.00 15.94 -11.34
CA GLU A 308 -10.39 15.83 -10.01
C GLU A 308 -8.96 16.37 -9.94
N LEU A 309 -8.21 16.37 -11.06
CA LEU A 309 -6.78 16.70 -11.09
C LEU A 309 -6.50 18.08 -10.50
N SER A 310 -7.32 19.09 -10.81
CA SER A 310 -7.11 20.45 -10.29
C SER A 310 -7.24 20.53 -8.76
N TYR A 311 -8.14 19.73 -8.16
CA TYR A 311 -8.27 19.62 -6.71
C TYR A 311 -7.12 18.82 -6.12
N LEU A 312 -6.77 17.68 -6.73
CA LEU A 312 -5.63 16.85 -6.32
C LEU A 312 -4.33 17.66 -6.30
N GLN A 313 -4.07 18.51 -7.29
CA GLN A 313 -2.90 19.40 -7.32
C GLN A 313 -2.83 20.32 -6.09
N GLN A 314 -3.98 20.85 -5.62
CA GLN A 314 -4.03 21.68 -4.42
C GLN A 314 -3.87 20.85 -3.15
N GLU A 315 -4.55 19.71 -3.05
CA GLU A 315 -4.44 18.79 -1.90
C GLU A 315 -2.99 18.32 -1.72
N LEU A 316 -2.35 17.84 -2.79
CA LEU A 316 -0.97 17.36 -2.76
C LEU A 316 0.01 18.48 -2.41
N SER A 317 -0.19 19.69 -2.95
CA SER A 317 0.62 20.87 -2.57
C SER A 317 0.52 21.17 -1.07
N ASP A 318 -0.69 21.13 -0.49
CA ASP A 318 -0.92 21.34 0.94
C ASP A 318 -0.27 20.23 1.78
N ILE A 319 -0.47 18.96 1.40
CA ILE A 319 0.14 17.79 2.06
C ILE A 319 1.66 17.95 2.13
N ILE A 320 2.31 18.25 1.00
CA ILE A 320 3.76 18.38 0.90
C ILE A 320 4.26 19.50 1.85
N LEU A 321 3.62 20.66 1.84
CA LEU A 321 3.98 21.78 2.71
C LEU A 321 3.79 21.46 4.18
N ARG A 322 2.70 20.76 4.53
CA ARG A 322 2.41 20.32 5.90
C ARG A 322 3.40 19.28 6.40
N VAL A 323 3.75 18.29 5.58
CA VAL A 323 4.75 17.27 5.94
C VAL A 323 6.10 17.92 6.19
N LYS A 324 6.56 18.82 5.30
CA LYS A 324 7.80 19.57 5.49
C LYS A 324 7.78 20.40 6.78
N LYS A 325 6.65 21.06 7.07
CA LYS A 325 6.48 21.89 8.28
C LYS A 325 6.45 21.06 9.57
N GLN A 326 5.75 19.94 9.58
CA GLN A 326 5.56 19.09 10.77
C GLN A 326 6.81 18.25 11.08
N ASN A 327 7.57 17.86 10.05
CA ASN A 327 8.71 16.95 10.15
C ASN A 327 10.02 17.61 9.72
N GLY A 328 10.21 18.92 9.97
CA GLY A 328 11.35 19.69 9.45
C GLY A 328 12.74 19.22 9.90
N ASN A 329 12.82 18.30 10.86
CA ASN A 329 14.05 17.63 11.31
C ASN A 329 14.32 16.30 10.59
N ILE A 330 13.38 15.79 9.78
CA ILE A 330 13.50 14.56 9.00
C ILE A 330 13.90 14.97 7.57
N PRO A 331 15.05 14.50 7.05
CA PRO A 331 15.40 14.70 5.65
C PRO A 331 14.28 14.20 4.74
N LEU A 332 13.79 15.06 3.86
CA LEU A 332 12.69 14.79 2.93
C LEU A 332 13.20 15.00 1.50
N ARG A 333 13.10 13.94 0.68
CA ARG A 333 13.25 14.04 -0.77
C ARG A 333 11.91 13.75 -1.44
N LEU A 334 11.57 14.54 -2.44
CA LEU A 334 10.27 14.51 -3.10
C LEU A 334 10.41 14.28 -4.61
N SER A 335 9.57 13.42 -5.16
CA SER A 335 9.40 13.21 -6.61
C SER A 335 7.90 13.24 -6.96
N VAL A 336 7.56 13.82 -8.12
CA VAL A 336 6.18 13.90 -8.63
C VAL A 336 6.19 13.48 -10.10
N ASN A 337 5.79 12.25 -10.37
CA ASN A 337 5.78 11.64 -11.69
C ASN A 337 4.36 11.62 -12.26
N PHE A 338 4.25 11.70 -13.57
CA PHE A 338 2.97 11.68 -14.26
C PHE A 338 2.97 10.61 -15.34
N TYR A 339 1.83 10.01 -15.60
CA TYR A 339 1.67 9.08 -16.70
C TYR A 339 0.34 9.30 -17.41
N ARG A 340 0.27 8.79 -18.63
CA ARG A 340 -0.95 8.66 -19.44
C ARG A 340 -0.93 7.29 -20.10
N ASP A 341 -1.62 7.11 -21.24
CA ASP A 341 -1.55 5.85 -21.97
C ASP A 341 -0.47 5.83 -23.08
N LYS A 342 -0.40 4.69 -23.76
CA LYS A 342 0.29 4.52 -25.02
C LYS A 342 -0.32 5.46 -26.07
N GLU A 343 0.52 5.88 -27.01
CA GLU A 343 0.14 6.79 -28.12
C GLU A 343 -0.19 8.23 -27.72
N ASP A 344 -0.33 8.53 -26.42
CA ASP A 344 -0.39 9.90 -25.91
C ASP A 344 0.93 10.67 -26.06
N GLN A 345 0.86 11.98 -25.82
CA GLN A 345 2.04 12.88 -25.85
C GLN A 345 3.22 12.34 -25.02
N TYR A 346 2.95 11.64 -23.94
CA TYR A 346 3.93 10.88 -23.17
C TYR A 346 3.23 9.71 -22.49
N VAL A 347 3.94 8.59 -22.35
CA VAL A 347 3.49 7.50 -21.50
C VAL A 347 3.88 7.77 -20.04
N VAL A 348 5.14 8.14 -19.80
CA VAL A 348 5.63 8.53 -18.47
C VAL A 348 6.43 9.82 -18.59
N ARG A 349 6.15 10.75 -17.68
CA ARG A 349 6.87 12.01 -17.48
C ARG A 349 7.49 11.99 -16.08
N PRO A 350 8.75 11.53 -15.95
CA PRO A 350 9.42 11.40 -14.67
C PRO A 350 10.05 12.73 -14.20
N PHE A 351 10.10 12.92 -12.89
CA PHE A 351 10.82 14.00 -12.23
C PHE A 351 11.67 13.41 -11.08
N PRO A 352 13.00 13.60 -11.10
CA PRO A 352 13.88 12.99 -10.10
C PRO A 352 13.58 13.51 -8.69
N PHE A 353 14.06 12.77 -7.69
CA PHE A 353 13.97 13.21 -6.30
C PHE A 353 14.72 14.52 -6.08
N VAL A 354 14.06 15.47 -5.41
CA VAL A 354 14.63 16.77 -5.02
C VAL A 354 14.35 17.07 -3.55
N ASP A 355 15.27 17.79 -2.90
CA ASP A 355 15.07 18.30 -1.52
C ASP A 355 14.25 19.61 -1.53
N GLU A 356 14.31 20.34 -2.65
CA GLU A 356 13.60 21.60 -2.88
C GLU A 356 12.13 21.34 -3.25
N VAL A 357 11.31 21.17 -2.21
CA VAL A 357 9.87 20.95 -2.28
C VAL A 357 9.12 21.90 -3.25
N ASN A 358 9.53 23.17 -3.35
CA ASN A 358 8.86 24.13 -4.23
C ASN A 358 9.04 23.79 -5.72
N THR A 359 10.15 23.13 -6.10
CA THR A 359 10.37 22.64 -7.46
C THR A 359 9.34 21.56 -7.81
N ALA A 360 9.15 20.58 -6.92
CA ALA A 360 8.15 19.53 -7.12
C ALA A 360 6.72 20.09 -7.15
N ILE A 361 6.37 21.04 -6.28
CA ILE A 361 5.06 21.71 -6.31
C ILE A 361 4.84 22.43 -7.64
N SER A 362 5.87 23.09 -8.18
CA SER A 362 5.78 23.79 -9.47
C SER A 362 5.57 22.79 -10.61
N ASN A 363 6.28 21.66 -10.61
CA ASN A 363 6.08 20.58 -11.59
C ASN A 363 4.66 20.02 -11.52
N LEU A 364 4.14 19.77 -10.31
CA LEU A 364 2.78 19.30 -10.09
C LEU A 364 1.72 20.26 -10.66
N LYS A 365 1.85 21.56 -10.39
CA LYS A 365 0.90 22.59 -10.85
C LYS A 365 0.93 22.83 -12.36
N ALA A 366 2.01 22.43 -13.02
CA ALA A 366 2.16 22.57 -14.48
C ALA A 366 1.45 21.47 -15.28
N GLN A 367 0.87 20.46 -14.62
CA GLN A 367 0.24 19.34 -15.32
C GLN A 367 -1.22 19.60 -15.67
N SER A 368 -1.67 18.94 -16.74
CA SER A 368 -3.05 18.94 -17.20
C SER A 368 -3.46 17.53 -17.64
N ALA A 369 -4.73 17.21 -17.39
CA ALA A 369 -5.37 15.98 -17.81
C ALA A 369 -5.70 16.02 -19.31
N GLU A 370 -5.23 15.06 -20.08
CA GLU A 370 -5.52 14.92 -21.51
C GLU A 370 -5.05 13.54 -21.99
N GLY A 371 -5.57 13.07 -23.13
CA GLY A 371 -5.21 11.77 -23.67
C GLY A 371 -6.07 10.64 -23.12
N GLY A 372 -5.56 9.42 -23.23
CA GLY A 372 -6.26 8.16 -23.02
C GLY A 372 -7.01 7.71 -24.27
N GLY A 373 -7.94 6.77 -24.11
CA GLY A 373 -8.81 6.32 -25.21
C GLY A 373 -9.73 5.17 -24.84
N ASP A 374 -9.14 4.10 -24.30
CA ASP A 374 -9.84 3.02 -23.60
C ASP A 374 -9.85 3.27 -22.09
N PHE A 375 -10.38 2.30 -21.33
CA PHE A 375 -10.51 2.43 -19.88
C PHE A 375 -9.19 2.11 -19.18
N GLU A 376 -8.37 1.25 -19.75
CA GLU A 376 -7.09 0.85 -19.21
C GLU A 376 -5.98 1.86 -19.53
N GLU A 377 -5.02 2.02 -18.61
CA GLU A 377 -3.94 3.01 -18.72
C GLU A 377 -2.56 2.35 -18.58
N ALA A 378 -1.47 3.11 -18.74
CA ALA A 378 -0.09 2.59 -18.66
C ALA A 378 0.49 2.57 -17.23
N VAL A 379 -0.31 2.15 -16.24
CA VAL A 379 0.06 2.13 -14.81
C VAL A 379 1.34 1.33 -14.55
N GLU A 380 1.54 0.23 -15.28
CA GLU A 380 2.73 -0.62 -15.14
C GLU A 380 4.01 0.08 -15.56
N GLN A 381 3.95 0.96 -16.57
CA GLN A 381 5.12 1.72 -17.02
C GLN A 381 5.49 2.79 -16.02
N ALA A 382 4.48 3.46 -15.44
CA ALA A 382 4.66 4.45 -14.40
C ALA A 382 5.29 3.83 -13.13
N LEU A 383 4.80 2.66 -12.70
CA LEU A 383 5.38 1.93 -11.57
C LEU A 383 6.78 1.37 -11.88
N ASN A 384 7.02 0.89 -13.10
CA ASN A 384 8.35 0.43 -13.51
C ASN A 384 9.37 1.56 -13.44
N ASP A 385 9.03 2.74 -13.96
CA ASP A 385 9.87 3.94 -13.87
C ASP A 385 10.10 4.37 -12.41
N ALA A 386 9.03 4.42 -11.61
CA ALA A 386 9.10 4.78 -10.20
C ALA A 386 9.99 3.83 -9.38
N ILE A 387 9.95 2.52 -9.65
CA ILE A 387 10.66 1.50 -8.85
C ILE A 387 12.10 1.30 -9.33
N TYR A 388 12.35 1.31 -10.64
CA TYR A 388 13.65 0.92 -11.21
C TYR A 388 14.46 2.07 -11.79
N LYS A 389 13.83 3.18 -12.20
CA LYS A 389 14.51 4.31 -12.86
C LYS A 389 14.72 5.52 -11.94
N HIS A 390 14.15 5.48 -10.73
CA HIS A 390 14.38 6.49 -9.69
C HIS A 390 15.37 6.03 -8.64
N GLU A 391 16.20 6.96 -8.18
CA GLU A 391 17.22 6.71 -7.16
C GLU A 391 16.65 6.85 -5.74
N TRP A 392 15.95 5.83 -5.26
CA TRP A 392 15.52 5.73 -3.86
C TRP A 392 16.74 5.67 -2.92
N SER A 393 16.73 6.49 -1.87
CA SER A 393 17.83 6.62 -0.92
C SER A 393 17.96 5.35 -0.09
N SER A 394 19.19 4.85 0.03
CA SER A 394 19.53 3.78 0.97
C SER A 394 19.43 4.23 2.43
N ASN A 395 19.48 5.54 2.68
CA ASN A 395 19.33 6.16 3.99
C ASN A 395 17.86 6.42 4.36
N ALA A 396 16.93 6.41 3.39
CA ALA A 396 15.50 6.57 3.67
C ALA A 396 14.97 5.38 4.46
N SER A 397 14.56 5.64 5.69
CA SER A 397 13.87 4.66 6.54
C SER A 397 12.41 4.47 6.13
N ALA A 398 11.82 5.47 5.48
CA ALA A 398 10.49 5.43 4.91
C ALA A 398 10.56 5.79 3.43
N LYS A 399 10.07 4.88 2.58
CA LYS A 399 9.92 5.06 1.13
C LYS A 399 8.45 4.89 0.80
N LEU A 400 7.77 5.98 0.46
CA LEU A 400 6.33 6.01 0.22
C LEU A 400 6.08 6.41 -1.23
N LEU A 401 5.33 5.58 -1.95
CA LEU A 401 4.90 5.83 -3.33
C LEU A 401 3.37 5.93 -3.33
N PHE A 402 2.84 7.13 -3.47
CA PHE A 402 1.42 7.37 -3.67
C PHE A 402 1.09 7.22 -5.16
N LEU A 403 0.28 6.21 -5.49
CA LEU A 403 -0.18 5.96 -6.86
C LEU A 403 -1.61 6.51 -6.99
N ILE A 404 -1.81 7.58 -7.74
CA ILE A 404 -3.10 8.25 -7.90
C ILE A 404 -3.66 7.95 -9.28
N LEU A 405 -4.85 7.35 -9.34
CA LEU A 405 -5.42 6.79 -10.57
C LEU A 405 -6.95 6.60 -10.49
N ASP A 406 -7.60 6.62 -11.65
CA ASP A 406 -9.02 6.32 -11.88
C ASP A 406 -9.25 5.08 -12.77
N ALA A 407 -8.17 4.47 -13.27
CA ALA A 407 -8.20 3.34 -14.22
C ALA A 407 -7.19 2.22 -13.89
N PRO A 408 -7.45 0.95 -14.25
CA PRO A 408 -6.50 -0.14 -14.12
C PRO A 408 -5.41 -0.13 -15.21
N PRO A 409 -4.30 -0.86 -15.01
CA PRO A 409 -3.43 -1.20 -16.12
C PRO A 409 -4.11 -2.14 -17.10
N HIS A 410 -3.59 -2.15 -18.33
CA HIS A 410 -3.94 -3.13 -19.35
C HIS A 410 -3.76 -4.58 -18.88
N ASP A 411 -4.60 -5.48 -19.38
CA ASP A 411 -4.58 -6.92 -19.06
C ASP A 411 -3.23 -7.61 -19.37
N SER A 412 -2.54 -7.11 -20.40
CA SER A 412 -1.19 -7.57 -20.77
C SER A 412 -0.12 -7.28 -19.71
N ALA A 413 -0.38 -6.37 -18.78
CA ALA A 413 0.55 -5.94 -17.74
C ALA A 413 0.55 -6.83 -16.49
N LYS A 414 -0.34 -7.83 -16.38
CA LYS A 414 -0.48 -8.67 -15.16
C LYS A 414 0.83 -9.20 -14.60
N ALA A 415 1.68 -9.79 -15.46
CA ALA A 415 2.96 -10.33 -15.03
C ALA A 415 3.93 -9.24 -14.55
N GLU A 416 3.95 -8.08 -15.22
CA GLU A 416 4.77 -6.95 -14.82
C GLU A 416 4.28 -6.38 -13.48
N MET A 417 2.96 -6.26 -13.26
CA MET A 417 2.39 -5.82 -11.97
C MET A 417 2.78 -6.74 -10.81
N GLN A 418 2.81 -8.06 -11.01
CA GLN A 418 3.30 -9.03 -10.01
C GLN A 418 4.77 -8.79 -9.67
N LYS A 419 5.60 -8.60 -10.69
CA LYS A 419 7.03 -8.29 -10.55
C LYS A 419 7.27 -6.95 -9.86
N LEU A 420 6.49 -5.92 -10.20
CA LEU A 420 6.60 -4.59 -9.59
C LEU A 420 6.22 -4.61 -8.11
N MET A 421 5.16 -5.33 -7.73
CA MET A 421 4.76 -5.52 -6.33
C MET A 421 5.89 -6.15 -5.51
N THR A 422 6.47 -7.25 -6.01
CA THR A 422 7.56 -7.96 -5.32
C THR A 422 8.82 -7.11 -5.21
N ALA A 423 9.16 -6.37 -6.27
CA ALA A 423 10.31 -5.46 -6.27
C ALA A 423 10.13 -4.29 -5.31
N ALA A 424 8.93 -3.68 -5.27
CA ALA A 424 8.62 -2.62 -4.32
C ALA A 424 8.74 -3.11 -2.87
N ALA A 425 8.15 -4.27 -2.56
CA ALA A 425 8.26 -4.89 -1.24
C ALA A 425 9.73 -5.13 -0.85
N LYS A 426 10.51 -5.76 -1.74
CA LYS A 426 11.93 -6.05 -1.54
C LYS A 426 12.77 -4.80 -1.28
N ASN A 427 12.46 -3.69 -1.96
CA ASN A 427 13.16 -2.42 -1.82
C ASN A 427 12.62 -1.54 -0.67
N GLY A 428 11.60 -2.00 0.04
CA GLY A 428 10.96 -1.27 1.14
C GLY A 428 10.10 -0.09 0.69
N ILE A 429 9.73 -0.05 -0.59
CA ILE A 429 8.85 0.96 -1.19
C ILE A 429 7.41 0.53 -0.90
N ARG A 430 6.69 1.34 -0.14
CA ARG A 430 5.29 1.11 0.21
C ARG A 430 4.42 1.78 -0.84
N ILE A 431 3.69 0.98 -1.62
CA ILE A 431 2.73 1.49 -2.59
C ILE A 431 1.44 1.83 -1.84
N ILE A 432 1.01 3.07 -1.96
CA ILE A 432 -0.20 3.63 -1.33
C ILE A 432 -1.11 4.11 -2.47
N PRO A 433 -1.97 3.23 -3.00
CA PRO A 433 -2.93 3.64 -4.01
C PRO A 433 -3.92 4.67 -3.44
N VAL A 434 -4.22 5.69 -4.23
CA VAL A 434 -5.27 6.68 -4.01
C VAL A 434 -6.20 6.59 -5.21
N THR A 435 -7.24 5.77 -5.07
CA THR A 435 -8.21 5.55 -6.15
C THR A 435 -9.22 6.69 -6.22
N ALA A 436 -9.37 7.26 -7.40
CA ALA A 436 -10.31 8.32 -7.71
C ALA A 436 -11.63 7.77 -8.27
N SER A 437 -12.40 8.59 -8.97
CA SER A 437 -13.63 8.15 -9.64
C SER A 437 -13.35 7.09 -10.71
N GLY A 438 -14.38 6.45 -11.30
CA GLY A 438 -14.20 5.51 -12.43
C GLY A 438 -13.69 4.09 -12.09
N ILE A 439 -13.06 3.90 -10.93
CA ILE A 439 -12.49 2.62 -10.48
C ILE A 439 -13.57 1.54 -10.29
N ASP A 440 -13.31 0.32 -10.76
CA ASP A 440 -14.17 -0.85 -10.58
C ASP A 440 -13.68 -1.81 -9.47
N LYS A 441 -14.44 -2.88 -9.20
CA LYS A 441 -14.09 -3.87 -8.15
C LYS A 441 -12.85 -4.71 -8.49
N ASN A 442 -12.56 -4.90 -9.78
CA ASN A 442 -11.35 -5.59 -10.22
C ASN A 442 -10.10 -4.75 -9.90
N THR A 443 -10.18 -3.46 -10.17
CA THR A 443 -9.13 -2.47 -9.91
C THR A 443 -8.97 -2.22 -8.42
N GLU A 444 -10.07 -2.13 -7.65
CA GLU A 444 -10.03 -2.08 -6.18
C GLU A 444 -9.21 -3.26 -5.63
N TYR A 445 -9.45 -4.48 -6.14
CA TYR A 445 -8.69 -5.64 -5.70
C TYR A 445 -7.20 -5.52 -6.01
N LEU A 446 -6.83 -5.08 -7.22
CA LEU A 446 -5.42 -4.88 -7.61
C LEU A 446 -4.73 -3.88 -6.69
N MET A 447 -5.33 -2.71 -6.46
CA MET A 447 -4.81 -1.69 -5.54
C MET A 447 -4.73 -2.23 -4.09
N ARG A 448 -5.76 -2.99 -3.71
CA ARG A 448 -5.82 -3.92 -2.56
C ARG A 448 -4.51 -4.70 -2.37
N ALA A 449 -4.19 -5.47 -3.40
CA ALA A 449 -3.06 -6.39 -3.42
C ALA A 449 -1.72 -5.66 -3.40
N LEU A 450 -1.55 -4.58 -4.17
CA LEU A 450 -0.31 -3.79 -4.19
C LEU A 450 0.02 -3.21 -2.81
N SER A 451 -0.97 -2.58 -2.14
CA SER A 451 -0.78 -2.04 -0.80
C SER A 451 -0.52 -3.15 0.22
N THR A 452 -1.23 -4.29 0.13
CA THR A 452 -1.03 -5.43 1.02
C THR A 452 0.36 -6.05 0.86
N GLY A 453 0.80 -6.31 -0.38
CA GLY A 453 2.08 -6.94 -0.67
C GLY A 453 3.27 -6.07 -0.28
N THR A 454 3.14 -4.75 -0.37
CA THR A 454 4.22 -3.79 -0.06
C THR A 454 4.17 -3.24 1.37
N GLY A 455 3.19 -3.62 2.18
CA GLY A 455 3.00 -3.07 3.53
C GLY A 455 2.50 -1.62 3.55
N GLY A 456 1.92 -1.17 2.44
CA GLY A 456 1.25 0.11 2.28
C GLY A 456 -0.15 0.16 2.87
N THR A 457 -0.90 1.19 2.46
CA THR A 457 -2.29 1.45 2.84
C THR A 457 -3.08 1.75 1.57
N TYR A 458 -4.32 1.27 1.49
CA TYR A 458 -5.23 1.61 0.40
C TYR A 458 -6.01 2.86 0.77
N VAL A 459 -6.04 3.85 -0.12
CA VAL A 459 -6.83 5.07 0.03
C VAL A 459 -7.78 5.16 -1.16
N THR A 460 -9.01 5.59 -0.89
CA THR A 460 -10.03 5.80 -1.91
C THR A 460 -10.75 7.10 -1.64
N LEU A 461 -10.92 7.91 -2.69
CA LEU A 461 -11.76 9.10 -2.65
C LEU A 461 -13.23 8.70 -2.46
N THR A 462 -14.03 9.63 -1.96
CA THR A 462 -15.45 9.42 -1.68
C THR A 462 -16.31 10.57 -2.21
N ASP A 463 -17.56 10.23 -2.53
CA ASP A 463 -18.58 11.18 -3.01
C ASP A 463 -19.00 12.23 -1.95
N ASP A 464 -18.57 12.10 -0.68
CA ASP A 464 -18.92 13.06 0.40
C ASP A 464 -18.49 14.51 0.10
N SER A 465 -17.46 14.69 -0.73
CA SER A 465 -16.99 16.01 -1.16
C SER A 465 -17.88 16.64 -2.24
N GLY A 466 -18.61 15.82 -3.00
CA GLY A 466 -19.35 16.24 -4.20
C GLY A 466 -18.46 16.71 -5.36
N ILE A 467 -17.18 16.33 -5.38
CA ILE A 467 -16.19 16.69 -6.40
C ILE A 467 -15.81 15.43 -7.18
N GLY A 468 -15.62 15.58 -8.49
CA GLY A 468 -15.31 14.49 -9.40
C GLY A 468 -16.53 13.69 -9.85
N GLY A 469 -16.27 12.63 -10.61
CA GLY A 469 -17.23 11.59 -10.97
C GLY A 469 -17.67 10.77 -9.74
N SER A 470 -18.51 9.76 -9.99
CA SER A 470 -18.95 8.87 -8.91
C SER A 470 -17.84 7.90 -8.52
N HIS A 471 -17.68 7.74 -7.22
CA HIS A 471 -16.76 6.79 -6.60
C HIS A 471 -17.52 5.53 -6.17
N ILE A 472 -16.93 4.35 -6.40
CA ILE A 472 -17.49 3.12 -5.86
C ILE A 472 -17.44 3.14 -4.33
N GLU A 473 -18.45 2.57 -3.66
CA GLU A 473 -18.32 2.29 -2.23
C GLU A 473 -17.27 1.19 -2.07
N PRO A 474 -16.14 1.44 -1.37
CA PRO A 474 -15.06 0.47 -1.26
C PRO A 474 -15.49 -0.77 -0.45
N THR A 475 -15.00 -1.95 -0.83
CA THR A 475 -15.27 -3.20 -0.11
C THR A 475 -14.33 -3.35 1.08
N ILE A 476 -14.40 -2.40 2.01
CA ILE A 476 -13.59 -2.35 3.23
C ILE A 476 -14.49 -2.49 4.46
N GLY A 477 -13.88 -2.69 5.64
CA GLY A 477 -14.63 -2.68 6.89
C GLY A 477 -15.13 -1.29 7.27
N GLU A 478 -15.73 -1.18 8.46
CA GLU A 478 -16.14 0.12 9.01
C GLU A 478 -14.95 1.09 9.02
N SER A 479 -15.12 2.23 8.34
CA SER A 479 -14.10 3.25 8.20
C SER A 479 -14.72 4.64 8.27
N LYS A 480 -13.96 5.59 8.79
CA LYS A 480 -14.35 6.99 8.86
C LYS A 480 -13.94 7.71 7.58
N VAL A 481 -14.78 8.66 7.14
CA VAL A 481 -14.45 9.61 6.08
C VAL A 481 -13.62 10.77 6.65
N TYR A 482 -12.54 11.12 5.97
CA TYR A 482 -11.64 12.22 6.30
C TYR A 482 -11.49 13.19 5.13
N LYS A 483 -10.98 14.39 5.38
CA LYS A 483 -10.40 15.19 4.31
C LYS A 483 -9.13 14.52 3.79
N LEU A 484 -8.95 14.52 2.47
CA LEU A 484 -7.85 13.79 1.81
C LEU A 484 -6.48 14.26 2.33
N ASN A 485 -6.24 15.58 2.36
CA ASN A 485 -4.98 16.12 2.86
C ASN A 485 -4.68 15.72 4.30
N ASP A 486 -5.67 15.80 5.20
CA ASP A 486 -5.51 15.35 6.59
C ASP A 486 -5.17 13.86 6.66
N LEU A 487 -5.87 13.04 5.86
CA LEU A 487 -5.64 11.60 5.81
C LEU A 487 -4.24 11.26 5.33
N LEU A 488 -3.78 11.86 4.22
CA LEU A 488 -2.46 11.53 3.66
C LEU A 488 -1.32 12.04 4.58
N VAL A 489 -1.48 13.21 5.21
CA VAL A 489 -0.52 13.69 6.22
C VAL A 489 -0.43 12.70 7.39
N ASN A 490 -1.57 12.20 7.88
CA ASN A 490 -1.58 11.20 8.96
C ASN A 490 -0.89 9.89 8.54
N ILE A 491 -1.20 9.39 7.33
CA ILE A 491 -0.56 8.18 6.79
C ILE A 491 0.96 8.37 6.69
N ILE A 492 1.43 9.49 6.16
CA ILE A 492 2.87 9.77 6.05
C ILE A 492 3.51 9.77 7.45
N ASN A 493 2.92 10.47 8.41
CA ASN A 493 3.43 10.55 9.78
C ASN A 493 3.46 9.19 10.49
N ASP A 494 2.46 8.33 10.24
CA ASP A 494 2.40 6.96 10.78
C ASP A 494 3.56 6.05 10.35
N TYR A 495 4.25 6.39 9.25
CA TYR A 495 5.45 5.70 8.77
C TYR A 495 6.77 6.37 9.23
N LEU A 496 6.72 7.57 9.81
CA LEU A 496 7.90 8.31 10.28
C LEU A 496 8.16 8.14 11.79
N VAL A 497 7.10 8.13 12.59
CA VAL A 497 7.12 8.13 14.05
C VAL A 497 6.69 6.79 14.60
#